data_AF-A0A831RHF0-F1
#
_entry.id   AF-A0A831RHF0-F1
#
_cell.length_a   1.000
_cell.length_b   1.000
_cell.length_c   1.000
_cell.angle_alpha   90.00
_cell.angle_beta   90.00
_cell.angle_gamma   90.00
#
_symmetry.space_group_name_H-M   'P 1'
#
loop_
_entity.id
_entity.type
_entity.pdbx_description
1 polymer ?
#
loop_
_entity_poly.entity_id
_entity_poly.type
_entity_poly.pdbx_seq_one_letter_code
_entity_poly.pdbx_strand_id
1 'polypeptide(L)' 'MNKEILLVVDAVSNEKGIEKEIIFEAIEAALASATKKRYGGEVEVRVAIDRETG' A
#
# COMPACT_ATOMS: atom_id res chain seq x y z
N MET A 1 -4.36 6.50 -16.00
CA MET A 1 -4.32 5.02 -16.12
C MET A 1 -3.13 4.52 -15.32
N ASN A 2 -3.37 4.06 -14.09
CA ASN A 2 -2.80 2.83 -13.54
C ASN A 2 -3.58 2.47 -12.26
N LYS A 3 -4.80 1.93 -12.40
CA LYS A 3 -5.71 1.62 -11.27
C LYS A 3 -5.57 0.18 -10.76
N GLU A 4 -4.48 -0.50 -11.10
CA GLU A 4 -4.27 -1.91 -10.73
C GLU A 4 -4.26 -2.08 -9.21
N ILE A 5 -3.68 -1.14 -8.47
CA ILE A 5 -3.63 -1.21 -7.01
C ILE A 5 -5.02 -1.08 -6.39
N LEU A 6 -5.88 -0.23 -6.94
CA LEU A 6 -7.27 -0.05 -6.49
C LEU A 6 -8.08 -1.31 -6.73
N LEU A 7 -7.89 -1.98 -7.87
CA LEU A 7 -8.56 -3.23 -8.20
C LEU A 7 -8.16 -4.37 -7.24
N VAL A 8 -6.87 -4.46 -6.90
CA VAL A 8 -6.38 -5.46 -5.93
C VAL A 8 -6.95 -5.19 -4.55
N VAL A 9 -6.93 -3.94 -4.09
CA VAL A 9 -7.51 -3.55 -2.79
C VAL A 9 -9.00 -3.87 -2.74
N ASP A 10 -9.75 -3.56 -3.80
CA ASP A 10 -11.18 -3.86 -3.88
C ASP A 10 -11.48 -5.36 -3.87
N ALA A 11 -10.69 -6.15 -4.61
CA ALA A 11 -10.84 -7.60 -4.63
C ALA A 11 -10.59 -8.22 -3.24
N VAL A 12 -9.49 -7.83 -2.59
CA VAL A 12 -9.10 -8.35 -1.27
C VAL A 12 -10.08 -7.90 -0.18
N SER A 13 -10.54 -6.65 -0.24
CA SER A 13 -11.55 -6.11 0.67
C SER A 13 -12.86 -6.90 0.59
N ASN A 14 -13.34 -7.17 -0.62
CA ASN A 14 -14.56 -7.96 -0.82
C ASN A 14 -14.40 -9.44 -0.44
N GLU A 15 -13.23 -10.04 -0.70
CA GLU A 15 -13.00 -11.46 -0.40
C GLU A 15 -12.83 -11.73 1.09
N LYS A 16 -12.09 -10.88 1.80
CA LYS A 16 -11.75 -11.07 3.22
C LYS A 16 -12.62 -10.24 4.17
N GLY A 17 -13.47 -9.36 3.66
CA GLY A 17 -14.27 -8.43 4.47
C GLY A 17 -13.42 -7.41 5.22
N ILE A 18 -12.21 -7.12 4.72
CA ILE A 18 -11.27 -6.20 5.35
C ILE A 18 -11.51 -4.79 4.79
N GLU A 19 -11.47 -3.77 5.65
CA GLU A 19 -11.59 -2.39 5.21
C GLU A 19 -10.43 -2.01 4.28
N LYS A 20 -10.76 -1.32 3.18
CA LYS A 20 -9.77 -0.88 2.19
C LYS A 20 -8.64 -0.07 2.82
N GLU A 21 -8.95 0.72 3.84
CA GLU A 21 -8.00 1.49 4.64
C GLU A 21 -6.89 0.64 5.24
N ILE A 22 -7.24 -0.49 5.87
CA ILE A 22 -6.28 -1.42 6.46
C ILE A 22 -5.38 -2.02 5.38
N ILE A 23 -5.93 -2.30 4.20
CA ILE A 23 -5.16 -2.84 3.07
C ILE A 23 -4.19 -1.79 2.54
N PHE A 24 -4.62 -0.53 2.38
CA PHE A 24 -3.74 0.56 1.97
C PHE A 24 -2.59 0.77 2.96
N GLU A 25 -2.89 0.82 4.27
CA GLU A 25 -1.86 0.94 5.31
C GLU A 25 -0.86 -0.22 5.25
N ALA A 26 -1.33 -1.46 5.05
CA ALA A 26 -0.46 -2.61 4.92
C ALA A 26 0.46 -2.53 3.70
N ILE A 27 -0.06 -2.07 2.55
CA ILE A 27 0.71 -1.89 1.32
C ILE A 27 1.73 -0.76 1.49
N GLU A 28 1.33 0.38 2.06
CA GLU A 28 2.21 1.51 2.35
C GLU A 28 3.35 1.11 3.28
N ALA A 29 3.04 0.39 4.37
CA ALA A 29 4.04 -0.12 5.30
C ALA A 29 5.00 -1.11 4.63
N ALA A 30 4.48 -2.00 3.77
CA ALA A 30 5.30 -2.95 3.02
C ALA A 30 6.25 -2.23 2.05
N LEU A 31 5.77 -1.24 1.30
CA LEU A 31 6.57 -0.43 0.38
C LEU A 31 7.61 0.43 1.13
N ALA A 32 7.22 1.05 2.25
CA ALA A 32 8.12 1.80 3.11
C ALA A 32 9.24 0.89 3.65
N SER A 33 8.90 -0.30 4.12
CA SER A 33 9.86 -1.29 4.63
C SER A 33 10.81 -1.78 3.53
N ALA A 34 10.30 -2.11 2.35
CA ALA A 34 11.11 -2.55 1.21
C ALA A 34 12.07 -1.44 0.75
N THR A 35 11.59 -0.20 0.72
CA THR A 35 12.40 0.97 0.35
C THR A 35 13.44 1.27 1.42
N LYS A 36 13.07 1.24 2.70
CA LYS A 36 13.99 1.40 3.83
C LYS A 36 15.14 0.39 3.77
N LYS A 37 14.84 -0.87 3.45
CA LYS A 37 15.84 -1.92 3.27
C LYS A 37 16.79 -1.64 2.09
N ARG A 38 16.28 -1.05 0.99
CA ARG A 38 17.09 -0.67 -0.18
C ARG A 38 18.09 0.45 0.12
N TYR A 39 17.77 1.34 1.06
CA TYR A 39 18.62 2.47 1.47
C TYR A 39 19.42 2.21 2.75
N GLY A 40 19.66 0.94 3.11
CA GLY A 40 20.54 0.59 4.22
C GLY A 40 19.91 0.63 5.62
N GLY A 41 18.60 0.84 5.72
CA GLY A 41 17.87 0.70 6.99
C GLY A 41 17.87 1.91 7.92
N GLU A 42 18.68 2.93 7.64
CA GLU A 42 18.82 4.13 8.49
C GLU A 42 17.95 5.31 8.04
N VAL A 43 17.21 5.16 6.93
CA VAL A 43 16.30 6.20 6.43
C VAL A 43 14.87 6.00 6.92
N GLU A 44 14.22 7.09 7.31
CA GLU A 44 12.76 7.12 7.44
C GLU A 44 12.13 7.24 6.06
N VAL A 45 11.29 6.26 5.72
CA VAL A 45 10.54 6.26 4.47
C VAL A 45 9.07 6.31 4.81
N ARG A 46 8.37 7.27 4.21
CA ARG A 46 6.91 7.36 4.22
C ARG A 46 6.40 7.13 2.81
N VAL A 47 5.43 6.25 2.69
CA VAL A 47 4.70 6.00 1.46
C VAL A 47 3.25 6.42 1.71
N ALA A 48 2.66 7.13 0.76
CA ALA A 48 1.26 7.51 0.79
C ALA A 48 0.68 7.19 -0.59
N ILE A 49 -0.37 6.37 -0.61
CA ILE A 49 -1.11 5.98 -1.80
C ILE A 49 -2.34 6.87 -1.88
N ASP A 50 -2.55 7.48 -3.04
CA ASP A 50 -3.74 8.28 -3.27
C ASP A 50 -4.93 7.34 -3.53
N ARG A 51 -5.95 7.42 -2.68
CA ARG A 51 -7.11 6.52 -2.72
C ARG A 51 -8.02 6.77 -3.93
N GLU A 52 -7.94 7.95 -4.55
CA GLU A 52 -8.75 8.33 -5.71
C GLU A 52 -8.06 7.95 -7.02
N THR A 53 -6.74 8.16 -7.09
CA THR A 53 -5.98 7.94 -8.32
C THR A 53 -5.27 6.59 -8.39
N GLY A 54 -4.92 6.01 -7.23
CA GLY A 54 -4.03 4.85 -7.11
C GLY A 54 -2.57 5.26 -7.17
#